data_AF-A0A820DKE2-F1
#
_entry.id   AF-A0A820DKE2-F1
#
_cell.length_a   1.000
_cell.length_b   1.000
_cell.length_c   1.000
_cell.angle_alpha   90.00
_cell.angle_beta   90.00
_cell.angle_gamma   90.00
#
_symmetry.space_group_name_H-M   'P 1'
#
loop_
_entity.id
_entity.type
_entity.pdbx_description
1 polymer ?
#
loop_
_entity_poly.entity_id
_entity_poly.type
_entity_poly.pdbx_seq_one_letter_code
_entity_poly.pdbx_strand_id
1 'polypeptide(L)'
;MMIGLKQYYHIDKTWTMFFDKLHLNYFCCGVYSFNDWNDNPNYACESSNIVQSFDACSVPFTCCKTEQKYVRTNVLPSSNITINMNEIQERININGCFDEILPIIQQLIITAGIFMILICVIICVTVFLTCLLTFEIRLTLSNVKQHCQKRKHSNEENHSEKEEQLF
;
A
#
# COMPACT_ATOMS: atom_id res chain seq x y z
N MET A 1 -15.89 12.21 -15.70
CA MET A 1 -15.33 13.57 -15.50
C MET A 1 -14.45 13.54 -14.26
N MET A 2 -13.13 13.44 -14.44
CA MET A 2 -12.19 13.37 -13.32
C MET A 2 -11.88 14.77 -12.79
N ILE A 3 -12.45 15.09 -11.63
CA ILE A 3 -12.39 16.41 -10.98
C ILE A 3 -10.94 16.82 -10.66
N GLY A 4 -10.05 15.86 -10.39
CA GLY A 4 -8.68 16.11 -9.94
C GLY A 4 -7.82 16.90 -10.93
N LEU A 5 -7.85 16.55 -12.23
CA LEU A 5 -7.04 17.25 -13.23
C LEU A 5 -7.60 18.64 -13.57
N LYS A 6 -8.93 18.79 -13.66
CA LYS A 6 -9.57 20.09 -13.91
C LYS A 6 -9.21 21.13 -12.85
N GLN A 7 -8.86 20.67 -11.66
CA GLN A 7 -8.58 21.53 -10.54
C GLN A 7 -7.14 21.44 -10.02
N TYR A 8 -6.21 21.01 -10.87
CA TYR A 8 -4.78 20.95 -10.59
C TYR A 8 -4.20 22.26 -10.00
N TYR A 9 -4.77 23.42 -10.33
CA TYR A 9 -4.34 24.73 -9.78
C TYR A 9 -5.32 25.36 -8.76
N HIS A 10 -6.55 24.86 -8.62
CA HIS A 10 -7.59 25.53 -7.81
C HIS A 10 -8.01 24.79 -6.51
N ILE A 11 -7.59 23.55 -6.21
CA ILE A 11 -7.85 22.85 -4.90
C ILE A 11 -6.57 22.87 -4.04
N ASP A 12 -5.86 23.98 -3.91
CA ASP A 12 -4.62 24.08 -3.09
C ASP A 12 -3.34 23.43 -3.68
N LYS A 13 -2.18 23.94 -3.22
CA LYS A 13 -0.82 23.49 -3.62
C LYS A 13 -0.56 22.00 -3.42
N THR A 14 -1.34 21.34 -2.54
CA THR A 14 -1.22 19.92 -2.24
C THR A 14 -1.53 19.04 -3.45
N TRP A 15 -2.56 19.39 -4.23
CA TRP A 15 -2.94 18.61 -5.41
C TRP A 15 -1.91 18.74 -6.52
N THR A 16 -1.40 19.95 -6.75
CA THR A 16 -0.29 20.20 -7.68
C THR A 16 0.90 19.32 -7.30
N MET A 17 1.31 19.35 -6.03
CA MET A 17 2.44 18.55 -5.52
C MET A 17 2.20 17.04 -5.63
N PHE A 18 0.97 16.58 -5.43
CA PHE A 18 0.61 15.18 -5.58
C PHE A 18 0.80 14.72 -7.03
N PHE A 19 0.18 15.41 -7.99
CA PHE A 19 0.31 15.07 -9.41
C PHE A 19 1.74 15.22 -9.91
N ASP A 20 2.46 16.25 -9.46
CA ASP A 20 3.88 16.43 -9.79
C ASP A 20 4.73 15.25 -9.33
N LYS A 21 4.50 14.77 -8.10
CA LYS A 21 5.18 13.56 -7.60
C LYS A 21 4.78 12.32 -8.37
N LEU A 22 3.52 12.19 -8.78
CA LEU A 22 3.08 11.06 -9.59
C LEU A 22 3.81 11.02 -10.94
N HIS A 23 3.78 12.12 -11.69
CA HIS A 23 4.44 12.18 -13.00
C HIS A 23 5.94 11.89 -12.89
N LEU A 24 6.60 12.44 -11.87
CA LEU A 24 8.04 12.26 -11.67
C LEU A 24 8.40 10.83 -11.21
N ASN A 25 7.62 10.23 -10.32
CA ASN A 25 7.95 8.91 -9.74
C ASN A 25 7.60 7.75 -10.68
N TYR A 26 6.53 7.89 -11.46
CA TYR A 26 6.01 6.81 -12.31
C TYR A 26 6.23 7.07 -13.80
N PHE A 27 6.95 8.14 -14.16
CA PHE A 27 7.25 8.50 -15.55
C PHE A 27 6.02 8.47 -16.46
N CYS A 28 4.95 9.10 -15.98
CA CYS A 28 3.63 9.14 -16.62
C CYS A 28 3.15 10.58 -16.79
N CYS A 29 2.08 10.81 -17.54
CA CYS A 29 1.43 12.10 -17.67
C CYS A 29 -0.08 11.98 -17.75
N GLY A 30 -0.80 12.75 -16.93
CA GLY A 30 -2.24 12.65 -16.83
C GLY A 30 -2.69 11.39 -16.10
N VAL A 31 -3.99 11.09 -16.10
CA VAL A 31 -4.52 9.92 -15.39
C VAL A 31 -4.49 8.69 -16.30
N TYR A 32 -5.10 8.79 -17.48
CA TYR A 32 -5.13 7.77 -18.52
C TYR A 32 -4.23 8.11 -19.69
N SER A 33 -4.04 9.40 -19.99
CA SER A 33 -3.13 9.85 -21.04
C SER A 33 -2.76 11.32 -20.86
N PHE A 34 -1.69 11.75 -21.53
CA PHE A 34 -1.34 13.17 -21.63
C PHE A 34 -2.48 14.04 -22.19
N ASN A 35 -3.40 13.45 -22.97
CA ASN A 35 -4.57 14.16 -23.52
C ASN A 35 -5.57 14.61 -22.44
N ASP A 36 -5.53 14.04 -21.23
CA ASP A 36 -6.42 14.45 -20.14
C ASP A 36 -6.22 15.91 -19.73
N TRP A 37 -5.07 16.50 -20.06
CA TRP A 37 -4.79 17.92 -19.86
C TRP A 37 -5.62 18.84 -20.76
N ASN A 38 -6.14 18.35 -21.88
CA ASN A 38 -7.02 19.14 -22.75
C ASN A 38 -8.39 19.41 -22.10
N ASP A 39 -8.79 18.62 -21.10
CA ASP A 39 -10.00 18.86 -20.32
C ASP A 39 -9.81 19.94 -19.24
N ASN A 40 -8.56 20.36 -18.98
CA ASN A 40 -8.25 21.40 -18.01
C ASN A 40 -8.27 22.79 -18.68
N PRO A 41 -9.09 23.75 -18.20
CA PRO A 41 -9.19 25.08 -18.80
C PRO A 41 -7.87 25.86 -18.95
N ASN A 42 -6.88 25.58 -18.10
CA ASN A 42 -5.58 26.24 -18.14
C ASN A 42 -4.57 25.56 -19.07
N TYR A 43 -4.84 24.35 -19.54
CA TYR A 43 -3.94 23.58 -20.40
C TYR A 43 -4.58 23.22 -21.75
N ALA A 44 -5.91 23.36 -21.85
CA ALA A 44 -6.69 23.14 -23.05
C ALA A 44 -6.15 23.95 -24.23
N CYS A 45 -6.08 23.30 -25.40
CA CYS A 45 -5.67 23.97 -26.63
C CYS A 45 -6.74 24.91 -27.16
N GLU A 46 -8.00 24.46 -27.11
CA GLU A 46 -9.16 25.18 -27.58
C GLU A 46 -10.03 25.54 -26.37
N SER A 47 -9.79 26.71 -25.78
CA SER A 47 -10.62 27.21 -24.68
C SER A 47 -11.85 27.95 -25.23
N SER A 48 -13.04 27.60 -24.75
CA SER A 48 -14.28 28.37 -25.05
C SER A 48 -14.28 29.77 -24.40
N ASN A 49 -13.35 30.01 -23.47
CA ASN A 49 -13.10 31.31 -22.86
C ASN A 49 -12.03 32.06 -23.65
N ILE A 50 -12.23 33.37 -23.84
CA ILE A 50 -11.46 34.29 -24.69
C ILE A 50 -10.05 34.57 -24.13
N VAL A 51 -9.71 34.02 -22.96
CA VAL A 51 -8.39 34.18 -22.33
C VAL A 51 -7.67 32.84 -22.39
N GLN A 52 -6.78 32.71 -23.38
CA GLN A 52 -5.80 31.64 -23.43
C GLN A 52 -4.84 31.80 -22.24
N SER A 53 -4.76 30.80 -21.37
CA SER A 53 -3.75 30.76 -20.30
C SER A 53 -2.33 30.70 -20.90
N PHE A 54 -1.34 31.15 -20.14
CA PHE A 54 0.07 31.03 -20.52
C PHE A 54 0.48 29.57 -20.76
N ASP A 55 -0.12 28.65 -20.02
CA ASP A 55 0.15 27.20 -20.09
C ASP A 55 -0.78 26.46 -21.07
N ALA A 56 -1.52 27.16 -21.93
CA ALA A 56 -2.42 26.51 -22.87
C ALA A 56 -1.66 25.71 -23.94
N CYS A 57 -2.32 24.68 -24.50
CA CYS A 57 -1.68 23.70 -25.39
C CYS A 57 -0.40 23.12 -24.78
N SER A 58 -0.39 22.82 -23.49
CA SER A 58 0.78 22.25 -22.83
C SER A 58 0.39 21.22 -21.78
N VAL A 59 1.38 20.57 -21.20
CA VAL A 59 1.25 19.73 -20.00
C VAL A 59 2.13 20.30 -18.90
N PRO A 60 1.99 19.88 -17.63
CA PRO A 60 2.95 20.26 -16.60
C PRO A 60 4.38 19.85 -16.96
N PHE A 61 5.37 20.65 -16.57
CA PHE A 61 6.79 20.35 -16.81
C PHE A 61 7.24 19.01 -16.23
N THR A 62 6.53 18.49 -15.22
CA THR A 62 6.79 17.17 -14.61
C THR A 62 6.50 16.00 -15.54
N CYS A 63 5.74 16.20 -16.62
CA CYS A 63 5.53 15.22 -17.69
C CYS A 63 6.71 15.10 -18.67
N CYS A 64 7.63 16.07 -18.68
CA CYS A 64 8.76 16.07 -19.60
C CYS A 64 9.80 15.01 -19.22
N LYS A 65 10.32 14.31 -20.22
CA LYS A 65 11.45 13.39 -20.03
C LYS A 65 12.70 14.18 -19.67
N THR A 66 13.49 13.61 -18.76
CA THR A 66 14.73 14.25 -18.25
C THR A 66 15.93 14.02 -19.18
N GLU A 67 15.78 13.26 -20.27
CA GLU A 67 16.87 12.93 -21.18
C GLU A 67 17.48 14.18 -21.86
N GLN A 68 18.81 14.24 -21.87
CA GLN A 68 19.61 15.39 -22.33
C GLN A 68 19.48 15.69 -23.84
N LYS A 69 18.85 14.81 -24.63
CA LYS A 69 18.76 14.94 -26.08
C LYS A 69 17.74 15.97 -26.55
N TYR A 70 16.76 16.31 -25.71
CA TYR A 70 15.66 17.18 -26.10
C TYR A 70 15.61 18.42 -25.22
N VAL A 71 15.34 19.58 -25.83
CA VAL A 71 14.94 20.77 -25.09
C VAL A 71 13.66 20.39 -24.33
N ARG A 72 13.63 20.61 -23.01
CA ARG A 72 12.43 20.34 -22.20
C ARG A 72 11.31 21.31 -22.62
N THR A 73 10.50 20.87 -23.57
CA THR A 73 9.31 21.60 -24.01
C THR A 73 8.08 20.81 -23.57
N ASN A 74 7.29 21.41 -22.70
CA ASN A 74 6.01 20.88 -22.24
C ASN A 74 4.84 21.29 -23.16
N VAL A 75 5.12 22.12 -24.17
CA VAL A 75 4.15 22.57 -25.17
C VAL A 75 3.83 21.42 -26.13
N LEU A 76 2.54 21.18 -26.30
CA LEU A 76 1.99 20.23 -27.26
C LEU A 76 1.78 20.91 -28.62
N PRO A 77 1.89 20.15 -29.72
CA PRO A 77 1.44 20.63 -31.02
C PRO A 77 -0.04 21.00 -30.97
N SER A 78 -0.42 22.12 -31.57
CA SER A 78 -1.83 22.49 -31.73
C SER A 78 -2.59 21.40 -32.50
N SER A 79 -3.85 21.16 -32.11
CA SER A 79 -4.80 20.21 -32.71
C SER A 79 -4.95 20.35 -34.23
N ASN A 80 -4.61 21.51 -34.80
CA ASN A 80 -4.73 21.81 -36.23
C ASN A 80 -3.54 21.35 -37.09
N ILE A 81 -2.48 20.80 -36.48
CA ILE A 81 -1.29 20.28 -37.18
C ILE A 81 -1.28 18.76 -37.05
N THR A 82 -0.88 18.04 -38.10
CA THR A 82 -0.70 16.59 -38.05
C THR A 82 0.27 16.23 -36.93
N ILE A 83 -0.25 15.65 -35.85
CA ILE A 83 0.52 15.39 -34.64
C ILE A 83 1.49 14.23 -34.91
N ASN A 84 2.79 14.51 -34.89
CA ASN A 84 3.82 13.47 -34.91
C ASN A 84 3.96 12.87 -33.50
N MET A 85 3.26 11.77 -33.25
CA MET A 85 3.28 11.10 -31.93
C MET A 85 4.68 10.65 -31.52
N ASN A 86 5.57 10.35 -32.47
CA ASN A 86 6.94 9.96 -32.16
C ASN A 86 7.71 11.13 -31.52
N GLU A 87 7.53 12.35 -32.04
CA GLU A 87 8.16 13.56 -31.49
C GLU A 87 7.62 13.89 -30.09
N ILE A 88 6.32 13.69 -29.86
CA ILE A 88 5.72 13.88 -28.53
C ILE A 88 6.28 12.84 -27.55
N GLN A 89 6.29 11.56 -27.95
CA GLN A 89 6.78 10.46 -27.12
C GLN A 89 8.27 10.60 -26.78
N GLU A 90 9.07 11.24 -27.63
CA GLU A 90 10.47 11.53 -27.35
C GLU A 90 10.66 12.62 -26.26
N ARG A 91 9.74 13.58 -26.17
CA ARG A 91 9.86 14.72 -25.24
C ARG A 91 9.11 14.55 -23.93
N ILE A 92 7.96 13.87 -23.93
CA ILE A 92 7.10 13.70 -22.75
C ILE A 92 6.73 12.24 -22.52
N ASN A 93 6.36 11.93 -21.29
CA ASN A 93 5.72 10.67 -20.95
C ASN A 93 4.26 10.71 -21.45
N ILE A 94 3.88 9.82 -22.38
CA ILE A 94 2.54 9.83 -22.98
C ILE A 94 1.54 8.90 -22.26
N ASN A 95 2.06 7.95 -21.48
CA ASN A 95 1.27 6.97 -20.75
C ASN A 95 0.59 7.63 -19.55
N GLY A 96 -0.65 7.22 -19.27
CA GLY A 96 -1.36 7.63 -18.08
C GLY A 96 -0.77 7.03 -16.81
N CYS A 97 -0.83 7.77 -15.70
CA CYS A 97 -0.34 7.27 -14.42
C CYS A 97 -1.12 6.07 -13.90
N PHE A 98 -2.38 5.91 -14.28
CA PHE A 98 -3.19 4.76 -13.87
C PHE A 98 -2.61 3.44 -14.40
N ASP A 99 -2.20 3.42 -15.67
CA ASP A 99 -1.67 2.22 -16.32
C ASP A 99 -0.33 1.79 -15.73
N GLU A 100 0.50 2.75 -15.31
CA GLU A 100 1.80 2.49 -14.68
C GLU A 100 1.67 2.09 -13.20
N ILE A 101 0.72 2.67 -12.45
CA ILE A 101 0.58 2.47 -11.00
C ILE A 101 -0.19 1.19 -10.67
N LEU A 102 -1.22 0.85 -11.45
CA LEU A 102 -2.07 -0.29 -11.18
C LEU A 102 -1.31 -1.62 -10.99
N PRO A 103 -0.36 -2.02 -11.87
CA PRO A 103 0.39 -3.27 -11.68
C PRO A 103 1.24 -3.25 -10.40
N ILE A 104 1.80 -2.10 -10.03
CA ILE A 104 2.61 -1.94 -8.81
C ILE A 104 1.74 -2.17 -7.57
N ILE A 105 0.54 -1.57 -7.53
CA ILE A 105 -0.41 -1.76 -6.43
C ILE A 105 -0.84 -3.22 -6.34
N GLN A 106 -1.15 -3.87 -7.47
CA GLN A 106 -1.53 -5.28 -7.49
C GLN A 106 -0.43 -6.17 -6.90
N GLN A 107 0.82 -5.96 -7.30
CA GLN A 107 1.96 -6.71 -6.75
C GLN A 107 2.15 -6.45 -5.25
N LEU A 108 1.98 -5.21 -4.80
CA LEU A 108 2.06 -4.86 -3.38
C LEU A 108 0.97 -5.57 -2.56
N ILE A 109 -0.28 -5.58 -3.03
CA ILE A 109 -1.39 -6.25 -2.35
C ILE A 109 -1.16 -7.76 -2.27
N ILE A 110 -0.71 -8.39 -3.36
CA ILE A 110 -0.42 -9.83 -3.39
C ILE A 110 0.71 -10.14 -2.39
N THR A 111 1.78 -9.37 -2.42
CA THR A 111 2.94 -9.55 -1.53
C THR A 111 2.55 -9.37 -0.07
N ALA A 112 1.81 -8.30 0.25
CA ALA A 112 1.31 -8.05 1.60
C ALA A 112 0.38 -9.18 2.07
N GLY A 113 -0.48 -9.70 1.18
CA GLY A 113 -1.34 -10.85 1.46
C GLY A 113 -0.56 -12.10 1.86
N ILE A 114 0.54 -12.41 1.15
CA ILE A 114 1.40 -13.55 1.48
C ILE A 114 2.03 -13.37 2.87
N PHE A 115 2.58 -12.18 3.17
CA PHE A 115 3.16 -11.90 4.48
C PHE A 115 2.13 -12.01 5.61
N MET A 116 0.92 -11.51 5.39
CA MET A 116 -0.17 -11.62 6.38
C MET A 116 -0.54 -13.08 6.64
N ILE A 117 -0.65 -13.91 5.60
CA ILE A 117 -0.93 -15.35 5.76
C ILE A 117 0.20 -16.04 6.53
N LEU A 118 1.46 -15.75 6.22
CA LEU A 118 2.61 -16.32 6.93
C LEU A 118 2.60 -15.96 8.42
N ILE A 119 2.34 -14.70 8.74
CA ILE A 119 2.22 -14.24 10.14
C ILE A 119 1.07 -14.97 10.84
N CYS A 120 -0.09 -15.10 10.20
CA CYS A 120 -1.22 -15.85 10.76
C CYS A 120 -0.86 -17.31 11.05
N VAL A 121 -0.16 -17.99 10.13
CA VAL A 121 0.30 -19.37 10.35
C VAL A 121 1.25 -19.47 11.54
N ILE A 122 2.21 -18.56 11.66
CA ILE A 122 3.13 -18.50 12.80
C ILE A 122 2.37 -18.31 14.11
N ILE A 123 1.38 -17.41 14.14
CA ILE A 123 0.54 -17.18 15.32
C ILE A 123 -0.26 -18.44 15.66
N CYS A 124 -0.87 -19.11 14.68
CA CYS A 124 -1.61 -20.35 14.91
C CYS A 124 -0.71 -21.46 15.48
N VAL A 125 0.49 -21.63 14.93
CA VAL A 125 1.46 -22.62 15.42
C VAL A 125 1.93 -22.29 16.83
N THR A 126 2.24 -21.03 17.13
CA THR A 126 2.69 -20.62 18.47
C THR A 126 1.59 -20.82 19.51
N VAL A 127 0.34 -20.49 19.20
CA VAL A 127 -0.81 -20.76 20.08
C VAL A 127 -0.98 -22.25 20.30
N PHE A 128 -0.95 -23.06 19.23
CA PHE A 128 -1.09 -24.51 19.33
C PHE A 128 -0.01 -25.13 20.22
N LEU A 129 1.26 -24.78 20.00
CA LEU A 129 2.38 -25.24 20.82
C LEU A 129 2.22 -24.81 22.28
N THR A 130 1.81 -23.57 22.53
CA THR A 130 1.58 -23.05 23.89
C THR A 130 0.46 -23.82 24.58
N CYS A 131 -0.61 -24.18 23.86
CA CYS A 131 -1.69 -25.00 24.40
C CYS A 131 -1.21 -26.41 24.75
N LEU A 132 -0.41 -27.06 23.90
CA LEU A 132 0.16 -28.39 24.18
C LEU A 132 1.08 -28.37 25.41
N LEU A 133 2.00 -27.42 25.48
CA LEU A 133 2.90 -27.26 26.62
C LEU A 133 2.13 -27.01 27.92
N THR A 134 1.08 -26.18 27.87
CA THR A 134 0.24 -25.91 29.03
C THR A 134 -0.51 -27.16 29.48
N PHE A 135 -0.97 -27.98 28.54
CA PHE A 135 -1.66 -29.24 28.85
C PHE A 135 -0.73 -30.22 29.58
N GLU A 136 0.48 -30.43 29.07
CA GLU A 136 1.50 -31.29 29.69
C GLU A 136 1.85 -30.84 31.13
N ILE A 137 2.05 -29.54 31.34
CA ILE A 137 2.33 -28.97 32.67
C ILE A 137 1.18 -29.24 33.63
N ARG A 138 -0.08 -29.07 33.17
CA ARG A 138 -1.27 -29.29 34.00
C ARG A 138 -1.44 -30.77 34.39
N LEU A 139 -1.16 -31.69 33.47
CA LEU A 139 -1.19 -33.13 33.74
C LEU A 139 -0.14 -33.51 34.79
N THR A 140 1.10 -33.05 34.61
CA THR A 140 2.19 -33.30 35.55
C THR A 140 1.87 -32.76 36.94
N LEU A 141 1.37 -31.51 37.02
CA LEU A 141 0.98 -30.91 38.30
C LEU A 141 -0.16 -31.67 38.99
N SER A 142 -1.14 -32.16 38.23
CA SER A 142 -2.25 -32.95 38.77
C SER A 142 -1.78 -34.29 39.32
N ASN A 143 -0.89 -34.99 38.60
CA ASN A 143 -0.29 -36.25 39.05
C ASN A 143 0.53 -36.08 40.33
N VAL A 144 1.33 -35.01 40.42
CA VAL A 144 2.11 -34.67 41.62
C VAL A 144 1.19 -34.35 42.79
N LYS A 145 0.14 -33.53 42.58
CA LYS A 145 -0.85 -33.22 43.62
C LYS A 145 -1.51 -34.47 44.18
N GLN A 146 -1.93 -35.40 43.32
CA GLN A 146 -2.52 -36.68 43.75
C GLN A 146 -1.54 -37.52 44.57
N HIS A 147 -0.27 -37.60 44.16
CA HIS A 147 0.76 -38.33 44.91
C HIS A 147 1.01 -37.71 46.30
N CYS A 148 1.09 -36.38 46.39
CA CYS A 148 1.23 -35.70 47.67
C CYS A 148 0.02 -35.91 48.59
N GLN A 149 -1.20 -35.86 48.05
CA GLN A 149 -2.42 -36.14 48.83
C GLN A 149 -2.46 -37.58 49.35
N LYS A 150 -2.12 -38.57 48.52
CA LYS A 150 -2.04 -39.98 48.96
C LYS A 150 -1.02 -40.19 50.07
N ARG A 151 0.17 -39.58 49.96
CA ARG A 151 1.19 -39.64 51.02
C ARG A 151 0.72 -39.00 52.32
N LYS A 152 -0.02 -37.89 52.23
CA LYS A 152 -0.57 -37.21 53.41
C LYS A 152 -1.59 -38.10 54.15
N HIS A 153 -2.55 -38.68 53.43
CA HIS A 153 -3.52 -39.61 54.02
C HIS A 153 -2.86 -40.83 54.67
N SER A 154 -1.89 -41.46 53.99
CA SER A 154 -1.16 -42.59 54.57
C SER A 154 -0.38 -42.22 55.83
N ASN A 155 0.18 -41.01 55.91
CA ASN A 155 0.84 -40.53 57.13
C ASN A 155 -0.16 -40.26 58.27
N GLU A 156 -1.36 -39.76 57.96
CA GLU A 156 -2.43 -39.53 58.94
C GLU A 156 -2.96 -40.85 59.51
N GLU A 157 -3.25 -41.84 58.66
CA GLU A 157 -3.69 -43.19 59.07
C GLU A 157 -2.64 -43.88 59.96
N ASN A 158 -1.37 -43.86 59.55
CA ASN A 158 -0.26 -44.40 60.34
C ASN A 158 -0.06 -43.69 61.68
N HIS A 159 -0.46 -42.42 61.80
CA HIS A 159 -0.38 -41.67 63.05
C HIS A 159 -1.51 -42.08 64.00
N SER A 160 -2.75 -42.18 63.50
CA SER A 160 -3.89 -42.64 64.30
C SER A 160 -3.72 -44.07 64.83
N GLU A 161 -3.19 -45.00 64.02
CA GLU A 161 -2.95 -46.37 64.49
C GLU A 161 -1.92 -46.43 65.64
N LYS A 162 -0.91 -45.55 65.61
CA LYS A 162 0.09 -45.47 66.68
C LYS A 162 -0.47 -44.88 67.98
N GLU A 163 -1.44 -43.97 67.87
CA GLU A 163 -2.11 -43.42 69.06
C GLU A 163 -3.08 -44.43 69.68
N GLU A 164 -3.79 -45.23 68.87
CA GLU A 164 -4.65 -46.32 69.36
C GLU A 164 -3.87 -47.44 70.06
N GLN A 165 -2.63 -47.72 69.63
CA GLN A 165 -1.77 -48.72 70.28
C GLN A 165 -1.13 -48.24 71.60
N LEU A 166 -1.24 -46.96 71.94
CA LEU A 166 -0.66 -46.38 73.16
C LEU A 166 -1.63 -46.33 74.35
N PHE A 167 -2.90 -46.67 74.14
CA PHE A 167 -3.96 -46.77 75.16
C PHE A 167 -4.34 -48.23 75.42
#